data_AF-A0A9E5EG89-F1
#
_entry.id   AF-A0A9E5EG89-F1
#
_cell.length_a   1.000
_cell.length_b   1.000
_cell.length_c   1.000
_cell.angle_alpha   90.00
_cell.angle_beta   90.00
_cell.angle_gamma   90.00
#
_symmetry.space_group_name_H-M   'P 1'
#
loop_
_entity.id
_entity.type
_entity.pdbx_description
1 polymer ?
#
loop_
_entity_poly.entity_id
_entity_poly.type
_entity_poly.pdbx_seq_one_letter_code
_entity_poly.pdbx_strand_id
1 'polypeptide(L)'
;MSQEILINITPQETRVALIEQNAVQELHIERTRQRGIVGNIYLAKVARVLPGMQSAFIDIGLERAAFIHFNDLGEPQPGGQIEKVLFEGQTLLVQVLKDP
;
A
#
# COMPACT_ATOMS: atom_id res chain seq x y z
N MET A 1 -15.70 19.02 -24.72
CA MET A 1 -15.55 17.62 -25.19
C MET A 1 -15.97 16.74 -24.04
N SER A 2 -16.78 15.70 -24.29
CA SER A 2 -17.21 14.78 -23.23
C SER A 2 -16.17 13.69 -23.02
N GLN A 3 -15.76 13.54 -21.77
CA GLN A 3 -15.06 12.37 -21.25
C GLN A 3 -16.08 11.56 -20.47
N GLU A 4 -16.15 10.26 -20.70
CA GLU A 4 -17.04 9.36 -19.98
C GLU A 4 -16.24 8.22 -19.36
N ILE A 5 -16.67 7.80 -18.16
CA ILE A 5 -16.14 6.61 -17.50
C ILE A 5 -17.26 5.57 -17.49
N LEU A 6 -17.05 4.47 -18.21
CA LEU A 6 -17.98 3.35 -18.24
C LEU A 6 -17.49 2.26 -17.30
N ILE A 7 -18.32 1.89 -16.31
CA ILE A 7 -18.01 0.86 -15.33
C ILE A 7 -18.92 -0.35 -15.58
N ASN A 8 -18.32 -1.52 -15.76
CA ASN A 8 -19.03 -2.78 -15.84
C ASN A 8 -18.54 -3.75 -14.76
N ILE A 9 -19.48 -4.29 -13.98
CA ILE A 9 -19.19 -5.20 -12.86
C ILE A 9 -19.79 -6.57 -13.15
N THR A 10 -18.98 -7.61 -13.04
CA THR A 10 -19.39 -9.01 -13.10
C THR A 10 -18.78 -9.78 -11.92
N PRO A 11 -19.24 -10.99 -11.58
CA PRO A 11 -18.64 -11.79 -10.52
C PRO A 11 -17.14 -12.10 -10.73
N GLN A 12 -16.68 -12.16 -11.99
CA GLN A 12 -15.32 -12.55 -12.35
C GLN A 12 -14.36 -11.35 -12.40
N GLU A 13 -14.84 -10.21 -12.90
CA GLU A 13 -14.03 -9.01 -13.11
C GLU A 13 -14.84 -7.71 -13.07
N THR A 14 -14.16 -6.63 -12.69
CA THR A 14 -14.60 -5.25 -12.84
C THR A 14 -13.83 -4.63 -14.00
N ARG A 15 -14.53 -3.93 -14.89
CA ARG A 15 -13.96 -3.27 -16.08
C ARG A 15 -14.30 -1.80 -16.03
N VAL A 16 -13.30 -0.95 -16.26
CA VAL A 16 -13.45 0.51 -16.32
C VAL A 16 -12.84 1.00 -17.63
N ALA A 17 -13.65 1.66 -18.46
CA ALA A 17 -13.20 2.24 -19.72
C ALA A 17 -13.30 3.77 -19.68
N LEU A 18 -12.23 4.46 -20.08
CA LEU A 18 -12.23 5.88 -20.38
C LEU A 18 -12.62 6.08 -21.86
N ILE A 19 -13.72 6.77 -22.11
CA ILE A 19 -14.21 7.08 -23.45
C ILE A 19 -13.99 8.56 -23.72
N GLU A 20 -13.37 8.85 -24.86
CA GLU A 20 -13.27 10.20 -25.42
C GLU A 20 -13.73 10.17 -26.87
N GLN A 21 -14.63 11.09 -27.24
CA GLN A 21 -15.14 11.20 -28.61
C GLN A 21 -15.74 9.87 -29.13
N ASN A 22 -16.45 9.15 -28.27
CA ASN A 22 -17.01 7.81 -28.53
C ASN A 22 -15.97 6.72 -28.87
N ALA A 23 -14.69 6.95 -28.57
CA ALA A 23 -13.62 5.98 -28.72
C ALA A 23 -13.01 5.62 -27.34
N VAL A 24 -12.69 4.34 -27.16
CA VAL A 24 -11.99 3.86 -25.95
C VAL A 24 -10.55 4.34 -25.98
N GLN A 25 -10.14 5.07 -24.96
CA GLN A 25 -8.76 5.51 -24.76
C GLN A 25 -8.00 4.55 -23.84
N GLU A 26 -8.62 4.18 -22.72
CA GLU A 26 -8.02 3.30 -21.72
C GLU A 26 -9.02 2.25 -21.24
N LEU A 27 -8.52 1.05 -20.92
CA LEU A 27 -9.31 -0.05 -20.36
C LEU A 27 -8.56 -0.67 -19.18
N HIS A 28 -9.15 -0.55 -17.99
CA HIS A 28 -8.69 -1.22 -16.78
C HIS A 28 -9.57 -2.44 -16.50
N ILE A 29 -8.94 -3.58 -16.22
CA ILE A 29 -9.62 -4.82 -15.84
C ILE A 29 -9.04 -5.28 -14.52
N GLU A 30 -9.89 -5.37 -13.51
CA GLU A 30 -9.53 -5.89 -12.20
C GLU A 30 -10.25 -7.22 -11.95
N ARG A 31 -9.48 -8.27 -11.67
CA ARG A 31 -10.00 -9.61 -11.37
C ARG A 31 -9.89 -9.90 -9.89
N THR A 32 -10.90 -10.56 -9.32
CA THR A 32 -10.97 -10.88 -7.89
C THR A 32 -9.75 -11.64 -7.37
N ARG A 33 -9.14 -12.51 -8.21
CA ARG A 33 -7.93 -13.29 -7.86
C ARG A 33 -6.61 -12.52 -7.98
N GLN A 34 -6.62 -11.31 -8.52
CA GLN A 34 -5.43 -10.48 -8.75
C GLN A 34 -5.38 -9.23 -7.86
N ARG A 35 -6.29 -9.12 -6.87
CA ARG A 35 -6.24 -8.02 -5.90
C ARG A 35 -5.06 -8.22 -4.95
N GLY A 36 -3.93 -7.63 -5.28
CA GLY A 36 -2.84 -7.40 -4.33
C GLY A 36 -3.16 -6.25 -3.38
N ILE A 37 -2.41 -6.14 -2.30
CA ILE A 37 -2.53 -5.04 -1.34
C ILE A 37 -1.53 -3.90 -1.60
N VAL A 38 -0.71 -4.01 -2.64
CA VAL A 38 0.25 -2.96 -3.04
C VAL A 38 -0.50 -1.65 -3.28
N GLY A 39 0.01 -0.57 -2.67
CA GLY A 39 -0.58 0.75 -2.75
C GLY A 39 -1.60 1.05 -1.65
N ASN A 40 -2.16 0.03 -0.97
CA ASN A 40 -3.08 0.25 0.15
C ASN A 40 -2.37 0.99 1.29
N ILE A 41 -3.12 1.86 1.96
CA ILE A 41 -2.67 2.66 3.09
C ILE A 41 -3.37 2.17 4.36
N TYR A 42 -2.60 1.95 5.41
CA TYR A 42 -3.09 1.45 6.70
C TYR A 42 -2.64 2.36 7.84
N LEU A 43 -3.46 2.42 8.89
CA LEU A 43 -3.04 2.91 10.20
C LEU A 43 -2.45 1.72 10.98
N ALA A 44 -1.13 1.61 10.94
CA ALA A 44 -0.39 0.49 11.49
C ALA A 44 0.03 0.73 12.94
N LYS A 45 0.30 -0.36 13.67
CA LYS A 45 0.90 -0.31 15.01
C LYS A 45 2.26 -1.01 14.99
N VAL A 46 3.29 -0.37 15.53
CA VAL A 46 4.62 -0.99 15.70
C VAL A 46 4.48 -2.16 16.68
N ALA A 47 4.74 -3.37 16.20
CA ALA A 47 4.67 -4.57 17.01
C ALA A 47 6.01 -4.84 17.72
N ARG A 48 7.13 -4.65 17.00
CA ARG A 48 8.48 -4.86 17.54
C ARG A 48 9.53 -4.10 16.74
N VAL A 49 10.46 -3.45 17.43
CA VAL A 49 11.61 -2.77 16.80
C VAL A 49 12.83 -3.72 16.79
N LEU A 50 13.57 -3.72 15.67
CA LEU A 50 14.75 -4.56 15.45
C LEU A 50 15.97 -3.68 15.13
N PRO A 51 16.70 -3.20 16.15
CA PRO A 51 17.87 -2.32 15.96
C PRO A 51 18.94 -2.90 15.04
N GLY A 52 19.26 -4.19 15.19
CA GLY A 52 20.29 -4.86 14.39
C GLY A 52 19.96 -4.97 12.89
N MET A 53 18.68 -4.84 12.53
CA MET A 53 18.19 -4.85 11.14
C MET A 53 17.79 -3.45 10.66
N GLN A 54 17.91 -2.42 11.51
CA GLN A 54 17.38 -1.07 11.27
C GLN A 54 15.94 -1.11 10.73
N SER A 55 15.10 -1.93 11.36
CA SER A 55 13.76 -2.22 10.86
C SER A 55 12.77 -2.54 11.98
N ALA A 56 11.47 -2.54 11.67
CA ALA A 56 10.43 -2.88 12.63
C ALA A 56 9.36 -3.78 12.00
N PHE A 57 8.80 -4.67 12.80
CA PHE A 57 7.56 -5.36 12.47
C PHE A 57 6.39 -4.44 12.80
N ILE A 58 5.46 -4.33 11.85
CA ILE A 58 4.26 -3.50 11.95
C ILE A 58 3.03 -4.36 11.73
N ASP A 59 2.04 -4.17 12.60
CA ASP A 59 0.72 -4.75 12.48
C ASP A 59 -0.17 -3.82 11.66
N ILE A 60 -0.72 -4.34 10.56
CA ILE A 60 -1.65 -3.65 9.66
C ILE A 60 -3.05 -4.28 9.67
N GLY A 61 -3.33 -5.22 10.59
CA GLY A 61 -4.60 -5.92 10.71
C GLY A 61 -4.79 -7.09 9.74
N LEU A 62 -3.71 -7.56 9.11
CA LEU A 62 -3.70 -8.73 8.22
C LEU A 62 -3.05 -9.93 8.91
N GLU A 63 -3.30 -11.14 8.42
CA GLU A 63 -2.76 -12.38 8.99
C GLU A 63 -1.22 -12.45 8.98
N ARG A 64 -0.59 -11.76 8.02
CA ARG A 64 0.87 -11.69 7.90
C ARG A 64 1.39 -10.38 8.49
N ALA A 65 2.44 -10.50 9.29
CA ALA A 65 3.16 -9.33 9.80
C ALA A 65 3.79 -8.56 8.64
N ALA A 66 3.57 -7.24 8.61
CA ALA A 66 4.26 -6.35 7.69
C ALA A 66 5.58 -5.87 8.31
N PHE A 67 6.45 -5.34 7.47
CA PHE A 67 7.80 -4.94 7.83
C PHE A 67 8.12 -3.57 7.24
N ILE A 68 8.83 -2.74 7.98
CA ILE A 68 9.32 -1.44 7.53
C ILE A 68 10.81 -1.30 7.84
N HIS A 69 11.57 -0.82 6.85
CA HIS A 69 12.99 -0.52 7.01
C HIS A 69 13.18 0.97 7.36
N PHE A 70 14.22 1.31 8.10
CA PHE A 70 14.51 2.68 8.56
C PHE A 70 14.56 3.69 7.40
N ASN A 71 15.15 3.31 6.27
CA ASN A 71 15.24 4.16 5.08
C ASN A 71 13.89 4.45 4.40
N ASP A 72 12.84 3.68 4.72
CA ASP A 72 11.49 3.90 4.20
C ASP A 72 10.66 4.81 5.11
N LEU A 73 11.23 5.26 6.23
CA LEU A 73 10.62 6.31 7.05
C LEU A 73 10.77 7.63 6.30
N GLY A 74 9.64 8.28 6.00
CA GLY A 74 9.56 9.42 5.07
C GLY A 74 10.36 10.68 5.44
N GLU A 75 10.99 10.71 6.61
CA GLU A 75 11.90 11.80 7.00
C GLU A 75 13.36 11.33 6.93
N PRO A 76 14.23 12.02 6.16
CA PRO A 76 15.65 11.72 6.14
C PRO A 76 16.25 12.00 7.52
N GLN A 77 16.61 10.94 8.24
CA GLN A 77 17.26 10.97 9.55
C GLN A 77 18.73 10.57 9.39
N PRO A 78 19.64 11.48 8.98
CA PRO A 78 21.04 11.14 8.73
C PRO A 78 21.72 10.62 10.01
N GLY A 79 22.19 9.37 9.96
CA GLY A 79 22.84 8.70 11.09
C GLY A 79 21.88 8.35 12.24
N GLY A 80 20.56 8.42 12.02
CA GLY A 80 19.57 7.98 12.98
C GLY A 80 19.57 6.47 13.16
N GLN A 81 19.05 6.03 14.30
CA GLN A 81 18.83 4.63 14.63
C GLN A 81 17.34 4.41 14.79
N ILE A 82 16.81 3.31 14.26
CA ILE A 82 15.37 3.06 14.28
C ILE A 82 14.76 3.08 15.69
N GLU A 83 15.47 2.60 16.70
CA GLU A 83 15.03 2.59 18.11
C GLU A 83 14.91 3.99 18.75
N LYS A 84 15.42 5.03 18.10
CA LYS A 84 15.26 6.43 18.52
C LYS A 84 14.03 7.09 17.89
N VAL A 85 13.49 6.49 16.83
CA VAL A 85 12.39 7.05 16.02
C VAL A 85 11.10 6.25 16.22
N LEU A 86 11.23 4.93 16.38
CA LEU A 86 10.13 4.01 16.59
C LEU A 86 10.18 3.36 17.96
N PHE A 87 9.00 3.18 18.57
CA PHE A 87 8.81 2.40 19.80
C PHE A 87 7.61 1.46 19.67
N GLU A 88 7.60 0.39 20.47
CA GLU A 88 6.51 -0.59 20.46
C GLU A 88 5.18 0.06 20.86
N GLY A 89 4.15 -0.26 20.08
CA GLY A 89 2.81 0.29 20.23
C GLY A 89 2.58 1.65 19.58
N GLN A 90 3.62 2.30 19.02
CA GLN A 90 3.47 3.52 18.24
C GLN A 90 2.59 3.29 17.01
N THR A 91 1.74 4.26 16.70
CA THR A 91 0.87 4.24 15.52
C THR A 91 1.51 5.00 14.37
N LEU A 92 1.47 4.43 13.16
CA LEU A 92 2.10 4.97 11.95
C LEU A 92 1.11 4.89 10.77
N LEU A 93 1.10 5.90 9.90
CA LEU A 93 0.47 5.75 8.59
C LEU A 93 1.49 5.07 7.66
N VAL A 94 1.11 3.95 7.04
CA VAL A 94 2.01 3.18 6.16
C VAL A 94 1.34 2.86 4.84
N GLN A 95 2.13 2.72 3.79
CA GLN A 95 1.69 2.24 2.48
C GLN A 95 2.40 0.94 2.15
N VAL A 96 1.66 -0.04 1.61
CA VAL A 96 2.28 -1.28 1.16
C VAL A 96 3.00 -1.05 -0.16
N LEU A 97 4.32 -1.18 -0.17
CA LEU A 97 5.13 -1.02 -1.37
C LEU A 97 5.27 -2.32 -2.18
N LYS A 98 5.21 -3.46 -1.50
CA LYS A 98 5.39 -4.80 -2.09
C LYS A 98 4.50 -5.81 -1.38
N ASP A 99 3.87 -6.68 -2.15
CA ASP A 99 3.17 -7.89 -1.69
C ASP A 99 4.12 -9.07 -1.98
N PRO A 100 4.29 -10.05 -1.07
CA PRO A 100 5.15 -11.22 -1.28
C PRO A 100 4.86 -12.02 -2.55
#